data_AF-A0AA37F7M2-F1
#
_entry.id   AF-A0AA37F7M2-F1
#
_cell.length_a   1.000
_cell.length_b   1.000
_cell.length_c   1.000
_cell.angle_alpha   90.00
_cell.angle_beta   90.00
_cell.angle_gamma   90.00
#
_symmetry.space_group_name_H-M   'P 1'
#
loop_
_entity.id
_entity.type
_entity.pdbx_description
1 polymer ?
#
loop_
_entity_poly.entity_id
_entity_poly.type
_entity_poly.pdbx_seq_one_letter_code
_entity_poly.pdbx_strand_id
1 'polypeptide(L)'
;MDLPLTPDEFTDEPASAEQLGAALAALGLYGGSNTAAEHEAEANRLGGMVPYRMRLANALLGAVQVEAMLVEIGAADLEELAAAHRQQLATAGVDGDPERLAAFLRWQTLRVAGPLRQFAQDPSTGPIPLAAAHTAEGLQRLLGVIGAGQVPSAEAVTEHIAELEKARACLVDAIGNVDILLQMLNGLSAMFGED
;
A
#
# COMPACT_ATOMS: atom_id res chain seq x y z
N MET A 1 -16.87 -3.70 20.20
CA MET A 1 -16.17 -3.05 21.31
C MET A 1 -15.18 -2.13 20.64
N ASP A 2 -15.55 -0.86 20.45
CA ASP A 2 -14.63 0.13 19.88
C ASP A 2 -13.52 0.35 20.89
N LEU A 3 -12.30 -0.02 20.54
CA LEU A 3 -11.13 0.30 21.35
C LEU A 3 -10.93 1.82 21.22
N PRO A 4 -11.07 2.59 22.31
CA PRO A 4 -10.93 4.03 22.23
C PRO A 4 -9.45 4.37 22.15
N LEU A 5 -8.95 4.66 20.95
CA LEU A 5 -7.73 5.43 20.80
C LEU A 5 -8.14 6.91 20.84
N THR A 6 -7.84 7.57 21.96
CA THR A 6 -8.05 9.01 22.07
C THR A 6 -7.12 9.75 21.09
N PRO A 7 -7.62 10.67 20.25
CA PRO A 7 -6.84 11.35 19.21
C PRO A 7 -5.58 12.09 19.69
N ASP A 8 -5.51 12.43 20.98
CA ASP A 8 -4.47 13.29 21.57
C ASP A 8 -3.11 12.60 21.82
N GLU A 9 -2.97 11.29 21.56
CA GLU A 9 -1.72 10.54 21.79
C GLU A 9 -0.91 10.22 20.51
N PHE A 10 -1.33 10.68 19.33
CA PHE A 10 -0.53 10.52 18.12
C PHE A 10 0.71 11.42 18.16
N THR A 11 1.84 10.85 18.54
CA THR A 11 3.14 11.48 18.35
C THR A 11 3.59 11.27 16.91
N ASP A 12 3.90 12.34 16.18
CA ASP A 12 4.49 12.25 14.82
C ASP A 12 5.89 11.60 14.82
N GLU A 13 6.46 11.33 15.99
CA GLU A 13 7.70 10.60 16.12
C GLU A 13 7.46 9.08 15.95
N PRO A 14 8.15 8.41 15.01
CA PRO A 14 7.97 6.97 14.85
C PRO A 14 8.48 6.21 16.09
N ALA A 15 8.03 4.98 16.27
CA ALA A 15 8.52 4.10 17.33
C ALA A 15 10.05 3.87 17.25
N SER A 16 10.69 3.68 18.41
CA SER A 16 12.12 3.36 18.52
C SER A 16 12.41 1.94 17.98
N ALA A 17 13.69 1.63 17.74
CA ALA A 17 14.09 0.29 17.32
C ALA A 17 13.72 -0.78 18.37
N GLU A 18 13.88 -0.46 19.66
CA GLU A 18 13.53 -1.37 20.77
C GLU A 18 12.02 -1.62 20.86
N GLN A 19 11.18 -0.60 20.60
CA GLN A 19 9.73 -0.75 20.58
C GLN A 19 9.28 -1.61 19.39
N LEU A 20 9.85 -1.37 18.21
CA LEU A 20 9.56 -2.17 17.01
C LEU A 20 10.04 -3.62 17.17
N GLY A 21 11.23 -3.83 17.72
CA GLY A 21 11.77 -5.17 18.00
C GLY A 21 10.98 -5.90 19.08
N ALA A 22 10.51 -5.21 20.12
CA ALA A 22 9.62 -5.79 21.13
C ALA A 22 8.27 -6.24 20.53
N ALA A 23 7.69 -5.44 19.64
CA ALA A 23 6.46 -5.82 18.94
C ALA A 23 6.67 -7.05 18.04
N LEU A 24 7.77 -7.11 17.28
CA LEU A 24 8.14 -8.29 16.51
C LEU A 24 8.40 -9.51 17.39
N ALA A 25 9.01 -9.32 18.57
CA ALA A 25 9.26 -10.40 19.53
C ALA A 25 7.94 -10.95 20.10
N ALA A 26 6.96 -10.08 20.37
CA ALA A 26 5.63 -10.48 20.81
C ALA A 26 4.89 -11.33 19.76
N LEU A 27 5.16 -11.10 18.48
CA LEU A 27 4.68 -11.93 17.36
C LEU A 27 5.55 -13.18 17.09
N GLY A 28 6.63 -13.39 17.86
CA GLY A 28 7.55 -14.51 17.65
C GLY A 28 8.45 -14.36 16.41
N LEU A 29 8.58 -13.17 15.85
CA LEU A 29 9.31 -12.89 14.60
C LEU A 29 10.66 -12.18 14.83
N TYR A 30 11.00 -11.83 16.07
CA TYR A 30 12.29 -11.25 16.41
C TYR A 30 13.24 -12.31 16.97
N GLY A 31 14.30 -12.63 16.21
CA GLY A 31 15.30 -13.62 16.61
C GLY A 31 16.46 -13.06 17.46
N GLY A 32 16.50 -11.75 17.69
CA GLY A 32 17.55 -11.08 18.46
C GLY A 32 17.22 -10.93 19.94
N SER A 33 18.14 -10.29 20.67
CA SER A 33 18.01 -9.98 22.11
C SER A 33 17.20 -8.73 22.41
N ASN A 34 16.93 -7.90 21.39
CA ASN A 34 16.21 -6.62 21.49
C ASN A 34 16.86 -5.64 22.47
N THR A 35 18.18 -5.50 22.37
CA THR A 35 18.99 -4.61 23.20
C THR A 35 19.48 -3.40 22.41
N ALA A 36 19.66 -2.25 23.07
CA ALA A 36 20.22 -1.04 22.47
C ALA A 36 21.52 -1.30 21.69
N ALA A 37 22.44 -2.11 22.23
CA ALA A 37 23.72 -2.42 21.59
C ALA A 37 23.55 -3.21 20.28
N GLU A 38 22.60 -4.14 20.22
CA GLU A 38 22.26 -4.87 19.00
C GLU A 38 21.68 -3.94 17.94
N HIS A 39 20.75 -3.06 18.34
CA HIS A 39 20.14 -2.08 17.45
C HIS A 39 21.16 -1.08 16.90
N GLU A 40 22.10 -0.62 17.73
CA GLU A 40 23.17 0.28 17.31
C GLU A 40 24.13 -0.41 16.32
N ALA A 41 24.53 -1.65 16.59
CA ALA A 41 25.38 -2.43 15.70
C ALA A 41 24.72 -2.64 14.32
N GLU A 42 23.44 -3.00 14.31
CA GLU A 42 22.70 -3.24 13.07
C GLU A 42 22.39 -1.93 12.32
N ALA A 43 22.08 -0.85 13.04
CA ALA A 43 21.97 0.49 12.46
C ALA A 43 23.26 0.89 11.75
N ASN A 44 24.42 0.70 12.39
CA ASN A 44 25.72 1.00 11.79
C ASN A 44 25.97 0.18 10.52
N ARG A 45 25.62 -1.11 10.52
CA ARG A 45 25.74 -1.99 9.34
C ARG A 45 24.87 -1.52 8.16
N LEU A 46 23.72 -0.92 8.44
CA LEU A 46 22.73 -0.50 7.43
C LEU A 46 22.86 0.97 7.00
N GLY A 47 23.87 1.69 7.48
CA GLY A 47 24.10 3.10 7.14
C GLY A 47 23.31 4.09 7.99
N GLY A 48 22.80 3.67 9.14
CA GLY A 48 22.22 4.54 10.17
C GLY A 48 20.91 4.03 10.77
N MET A 49 20.44 4.74 11.79
CA MET A 49 19.22 4.37 12.53
C MET A 49 17.94 4.51 11.71
N VAL A 50 17.87 5.48 10.78
CA VAL A 50 16.71 5.69 9.91
C VAL A 50 16.44 4.50 8.98
N PRO A 51 17.39 4.05 8.12
CA PRO A 51 17.16 2.89 7.26
C PRO A 51 16.93 1.60 8.06
N TYR A 52 17.53 1.47 9.25
CA TYR A 52 17.29 0.34 10.14
C TYR A 52 15.85 0.31 10.70
N ARG A 53 15.40 1.41 11.30
CA ARG A 53 14.02 1.54 11.81
C ARG A 53 13.00 1.36 10.70
N MET A 54 13.27 1.88 9.50
CA MET A 54 12.42 1.66 8.34
C MET A 54 12.27 0.16 8.02
N ARG A 55 13.35 -0.63 8.07
CA ARG A 55 13.28 -2.08 7.86
C ARG A 55 12.49 -2.79 8.96
N LEU A 56 12.72 -2.46 10.24
CA LEU A 56 11.97 -3.03 11.37
C LEU A 56 10.47 -2.72 11.26
N ALA A 57 10.12 -1.45 10.99
CA ALA A 57 8.72 -1.04 10.82
C ALA A 57 8.06 -1.77 9.65
N ASN A 58 8.77 -1.97 8.53
CA ASN A 58 8.25 -2.71 7.39
C ASN A 58 8.10 -4.22 7.65
N ALA A 59 8.99 -4.81 8.46
CA ALA A 59 8.85 -6.19 8.90
C ALA A 59 7.62 -6.36 9.79
N LEU A 60 7.43 -5.46 10.76
CA LEU A 60 6.26 -5.48 11.64
C LEU A 60 4.97 -5.28 10.86
N LEU A 61 4.95 -4.30 9.93
CA LEU A 61 3.83 -4.08 9.04
C LEU A 61 3.46 -5.34 8.26
N GLY A 62 4.44 -6.01 7.64
CA GLY A 62 4.18 -7.24 6.91
C GLY A 62 3.60 -8.34 7.79
N ALA A 63 4.12 -8.49 9.01
CA ALA A 63 3.61 -9.45 9.98
C ALA A 63 2.14 -9.19 10.34
N VAL A 64 1.81 -7.95 10.73
CA VAL A 64 0.44 -7.61 11.13
C VAL A 64 -0.54 -7.64 9.94
N GLN A 65 -0.08 -7.37 8.72
CA GLN A 65 -0.89 -7.52 7.52
C GLN A 65 -1.25 -8.99 7.24
N VAL A 66 -0.32 -9.92 7.48
CA VAL A 66 -0.60 -11.36 7.35
C VAL A 66 -1.60 -11.79 8.42
N GLU A 67 -1.43 -11.36 9.67
CA GLU A 67 -2.39 -11.66 10.74
C GLU A 67 -3.79 -11.12 10.41
N ALA A 68 -3.89 -9.86 9.95
CA ALA A 68 -5.16 -9.27 9.54
C ALA A 68 -5.83 -10.09 8.43
N MET A 69 -5.08 -10.44 7.38
CA MET A 69 -5.58 -11.29 6.28
C MET A 69 -6.08 -12.65 6.78
N LEU A 70 -5.36 -13.31 7.70
CA LEU A 70 -5.75 -14.60 8.25
C LEU A 70 -7.04 -14.53 9.08
N VAL A 71 -7.21 -13.46 9.85
CA VAL A 71 -8.43 -13.22 10.64
C VAL A 71 -9.62 -12.88 9.74
N GLU A 72 -9.40 -12.06 8.70
CA GLU A 72 -10.44 -11.63 7.75
C GLU A 72 -11.02 -12.79 6.92
N ILE A 73 -10.27 -13.87 6.68
CA ILE A 73 -10.81 -15.09 6.05
C ILE A 73 -12.00 -15.67 6.84
N GLY A 74 -12.06 -15.42 8.15
CA GLY A 74 -13.14 -15.86 9.01
C GLY A 74 -14.36 -14.94 9.05
N ALA A 75 -14.34 -13.80 8.35
CA ALA A 75 -15.46 -12.85 8.36
C ALA A 75 -16.74 -13.49 7.77
N ALA A 76 -17.86 -13.27 8.44
CA ALA A 76 -19.14 -13.84 8.03
C ALA A 76 -19.76 -13.10 6.84
N ASP A 77 -19.51 -11.80 6.72
CA ASP A 77 -20.05 -10.94 5.67
C ASP A 77 -19.18 -9.70 5.34
N LEU A 78 -19.67 -8.89 4.39
CA LEU A 78 -19.02 -7.66 3.94
C LEU A 78 -19.09 -6.51 4.96
N GLU A 79 -20.06 -6.53 5.89
CA GLU A 79 -20.20 -5.48 6.91
C GLU A 79 -19.13 -5.62 7.98
N GLU A 80 -18.84 -6.85 8.41
CA GLU A 80 -17.73 -7.17 9.33
C GLU A 80 -16.37 -6.76 8.72
N LEU A 81 -16.14 -7.09 7.44
CA LEU A 81 -14.94 -6.66 6.71
C LEU A 81 -14.83 -5.13 6.64
N ALA A 82 -15.95 -4.45 6.33
CA ALA A 82 -15.96 -3.00 6.30
C ALA A 82 -15.67 -2.38 7.67
N ALA A 83 -16.13 -2.99 8.77
CA ALA A 83 -15.83 -2.55 10.12
C ALA A 83 -14.34 -2.74 10.47
N ALA A 84 -13.75 -3.87 10.10
CA ALA A 84 -12.31 -4.12 10.29
C ALA A 84 -11.45 -3.10 9.52
N HIS A 85 -11.80 -2.81 8.25
CA HIS A 85 -11.11 -1.79 7.47
C HIS A 85 -11.24 -0.39 8.07
N ARG A 86 -12.42 -0.02 8.59
CA ARG A 86 -12.57 1.27 9.32
C ARG A 86 -11.70 1.32 10.57
N GLN A 87 -11.57 0.21 11.31
CA GLN A 87 -10.68 0.15 12.46
C GLN A 87 -9.22 0.40 12.07
N GLN A 88 -8.77 -0.08 10.90
CA GLN A 88 -7.42 0.22 10.39
C GLN A 88 -7.24 1.73 10.17
N LEU A 89 -8.21 2.40 9.55
CA LEU A 89 -8.14 3.85 9.29
C LEU A 89 -8.14 4.65 10.59
N ALA A 90 -8.99 4.29 11.54
CA ALA A 90 -9.02 4.90 12.87
C ALA A 90 -7.68 4.69 13.62
N THR A 91 -7.14 3.47 13.58
CA THR A 91 -5.87 3.12 14.23
C THR A 91 -4.66 3.76 13.55
N ALA A 92 -4.77 4.10 12.26
CA ALA A 92 -3.74 4.87 11.56
C ALA A 92 -3.85 6.39 11.83
N GLY A 93 -4.91 6.85 12.51
CA GLY A 93 -5.13 8.27 12.78
C GLY A 93 -5.49 9.09 11.54
N VAL A 94 -6.05 8.44 10.52
CA VAL A 94 -6.39 9.06 9.23
C VAL A 94 -7.90 9.19 9.00
N ASP A 95 -8.70 8.62 9.90
CA ASP A 95 -10.16 8.72 9.82
C ASP A 95 -10.64 10.16 10.05
N GLY A 96 -11.59 10.61 9.25
CA GLY A 96 -12.12 11.98 9.31
C GLY A 96 -11.23 13.09 8.72
N ASP A 97 -10.02 12.78 8.24
CA ASP A 97 -9.12 13.74 7.57
C ASP A 97 -8.84 13.29 6.12
N PRO A 98 -9.47 13.92 5.11
CA PRO A 98 -9.32 13.53 3.71
C PRO A 98 -7.89 13.60 3.18
N GLU A 99 -7.08 14.55 3.66
CA GLU A 99 -5.69 14.71 3.19
C GLU A 99 -4.81 13.59 3.75
N ARG A 100 -4.94 13.30 5.05
CA ARG A 100 -4.24 12.17 5.70
C ARG A 100 -4.70 10.83 5.14
N LEU A 101 -5.99 10.66 4.89
CA LEU A 101 -6.54 9.46 4.27
C LEU A 101 -5.98 9.27 2.86
N ALA A 102 -5.96 10.32 2.03
CA ALA A 102 -5.39 10.25 0.69
C ALA A 102 -3.89 9.92 0.72
N ALA A 103 -3.12 10.51 1.64
CA ALA A 103 -1.71 10.20 1.82
C ALA A 103 -1.49 8.74 2.25
N PHE A 104 -2.30 8.22 3.17
CA PHE A 104 -2.25 6.84 3.64
C PHE A 104 -2.59 5.84 2.53
N LEU A 105 -3.68 6.06 1.80
CA LEU A 105 -4.07 5.23 0.65
C LEU A 105 -3.02 5.28 -0.46
N ARG A 106 -2.40 6.45 -0.71
CA ARG A 106 -1.32 6.60 -1.68
C ARG A 106 -0.10 5.79 -1.26
N TRP A 107 0.25 5.81 0.03
CA TRP A 107 1.31 4.98 0.60
C TRP A 107 1.01 3.48 0.45
N GLN A 108 -0.22 3.04 0.74
CA GLN A 108 -0.63 1.63 0.53
C GLN A 108 -0.53 1.23 -0.95
N THR A 109 -1.01 2.08 -1.86
CA THR A 109 -0.98 1.85 -3.30
C THR A 109 0.45 1.68 -3.83
N LEU A 110 1.41 2.46 -3.31
CA LEU A 110 2.83 2.32 -3.68
C LEU A 110 3.40 0.94 -3.34
N ARG A 111 2.94 0.32 -2.24
CA ARG A 111 3.38 -1.02 -1.83
C ARG A 111 2.85 -2.12 -2.74
N VAL A 112 1.70 -1.91 -3.37
CA VAL A 112 1.14 -2.81 -4.38
C VAL A 112 1.80 -2.58 -5.74
N ALA A 113 2.01 -1.31 -6.11
CA ALA A 113 2.61 -0.94 -7.40
C ALA A 113 4.04 -1.47 -7.58
N GLY A 114 4.86 -1.48 -6.51
CA GLY A 114 6.26 -1.94 -6.58
C GLY A 114 6.41 -3.38 -7.10
N PRO A 115 5.84 -4.38 -6.40
CA PRO A 115 5.85 -5.78 -6.84
C PRO A 115 5.19 -5.99 -8.21
N LEU A 116 4.07 -5.32 -8.49
CA LEU A 116 3.41 -5.43 -9.80
C LEU A 116 4.31 -4.95 -10.95
N ARG A 117 5.06 -3.86 -10.75
CA ARG A 117 6.06 -3.42 -11.73
C ARG A 117 7.20 -4.40 -11.90
N GLN A 118 7.62 -5.10 -10.84
CA GLN A 118 8.65 -6.14 -10.95
C GLN A 118 8.14 -7.32 -11.78
N PHE A 119 6.90 -7.76 -11.57
CA PHE A 119 6.29 -8.78 -12.42
C PHE A 119 6.19 -8.31 -13.86
N ALA A 120 5.74 -7.08 -14.10
CA ALA A 120 5.66 -6.49 -15.44
C ALA A 120 7.01 -6.41 -16.19
N GLN A 121 8.16 -6.49 -15.50
CA GLN A 121 9.48 -6.49 -16.15
C GLN A 121 9.91 -7.86 -16.67
N ASP A 122 9.25 -8.95 -16.26
CA ASP A 122 9.55 -10.29 -16.75
C ASP A 122 8.88 -10.50 -18.12
N PRO A 123 9.64 -10.80 -19.21
CA PRO A 123 9.10 -10.99 -20.55
C PRO A 123 8.08 -12.15 -20.68
N SER A 124 8.05 -13.07 -19.73
CA SER A 124 7.08 -14.18 -19.68
C SER A 124 5.73 -13.76 -19.09
N THR A 125 5.63 -12.54 -18.59
CA THR A 125 4.44 -12.04 -17.90
C THR A 125 3.38 -11.63 -18.91
N GLY A 126 2.19 -12.21 -18.78
CA GLY A 126 1.06 -11.86 -19.62
C GLY A 126 0.59 -10.41 -19.45
N PRO A 127 -0.40 -9.97 -20.23
CA PRO A 127 -0.88 -8.59 -20.20
C PRO A 127 -1.53 -8.16 -18.86
N ILE A 128 -1.98 -9.10 -18.01
CA ILE A 128 -2.73 -8.74 -16.80
C ILE A 128 -1.88 -8.12 -15.69
N PRO A 129 -0.70 -8.65 -15.34
CA PRO A 129 0.19 -7.95 -14.41
C PRO A 129 0.62 -6.56 -14.89
N LEU A 130 0.78 -6.36 -16.21
CA LEU A 130 1.00 -5.03 -16.79
C LEU A 130 -0.19 -4.10 -16.56
N ALA A 131 -1.41 -4.58 -16.84
CA ALA A 131 -2.64 -3.84 -16.55
C ALA A 131 -2.72 -3.43 -15.07
N ALA A 132 -2.47 -4.37 -14.16
CA ALA A 132 -2.50 -4.12 -12.72
C ALA A 132 -1.44 -3.09 -12.29
N ALA A 133 -0.22 -3.17 -12.83
CA ALA A 133 0.85 -2.20 -12.55
C ALA A 133 0.45 -0.78 -12.99
N HIS A 134 -0.11 -0.66 -14.20
CA HIS A 134 -0.60 0.62 -14.73
C HIS A 134 -1.80 1.17 -13.93
N THR A 135 -2.74 0.31 -13.51
CA THR A 135 -3.85 0.71 -12.63
C THR A 135 -3.33 1.26 -11.30
N ALA A 136 -2.36 0.57 -10.67
CA ALA A 136 -1.79 1.03 -9.42
C ALA A 136 -1.07 2.38 -9.56
N GLU A 137 -0.37 2.61 -10.67
CA GLU A 137 0.24 3.92 -10.96
C GLU A 137 -0.81 5.02 -11.20
N GLY A 138 -1.85 4.73 -11.98
CA GLY A 138 -2.95 5.67 -12.20
C GLY A 138 -3.64 6.08 -10.89
N LEU A 139 -3.95 5.09 -10.04
CA LEU A 139 -4.55 5.33 -8.73
C LEU A 139 -3.64 6.16 -7.81
N GLN A 140 -2.33 5.87 -7.79
CA GLN A 140 -1.36 6.63 -6.99
C GLN A 140 -1.38 8.13 -7.34
N ARG A 141 -1.49 8.45 -8.64
CA ARG A 141 -1.57 9.84 -9.13
C ARG A 141 -2.87 10.51 -8.74
N LEU A 142 -4.01 9.83 -8.92
CA LEU A 142 -5.33 10.34 -8.50
C LEU A 142 -5.38 10.64 -7.00
N LEU A 143 -4.82 9.75 -6.17
CA LEU A 143 -4.73 9.97 -4.72
C LEU A 143 -3.82 11.15 -4.36
N GLY A 144 -2.80 11.44 -5.18
CA GLY A 144 -1.98 12.65 -5.03
C GLY A 144 -2.76 13.93 -5.26
N VAL A 145 -3.57 13.95 -6.33
CA VAL A 145 -4.47 15.07 -6.65
C VAL A 145 -5.50 15.27 -5.53
N ILE A 146 -6.07 14.19 -4.98
CA ILE A 146 -7.01 14.27 -3.85
C ILE A 146 -6.32 14.85 -2.60
N GLY A 147 -5.14 14.32 -2.25
CA GLY A 147 -4.42 14.72 -1.04
C GLY A 147 -3.86 16.14 -1.07
N ALA A 148 -3.70 16.73 -2.26
CA ALA A 148 -3.26 18.12 -2.41
C ALA A 148 -4.36 19.16 -2.13
N GLY A 149 -5.63 18.74 -1.95
CA GLY A 149 -6.72 19.60 -1.49
C GLY A 149 -7.14 20.70 -2.47
N GLN A 150 -7.65 21.83 -1.94
CA GLN A 150 -8.01 22.98 -2.76
C GLN A 150 -6.77 23.70 -3.29
N VAL A 151 -6.78 24.00 -4.58
CA VAL A 151 -5.63 24.49 -5.34
C VAL A 151 -5.59 26.02 -5.32
N PRO A 152 -4.65 26.68 -4.60
CA PRO A 152 -4.72 28.13 -4.40
C PRO A 152 -3.96 28.94 -5.47
N SER A 153 -3.35 28.30 -6.47
CA SER A 153 -2.53 28.97 -7.48
C SER A 153 -2.64 28.36 -8.88
N ALA A 154 -2.34 29.16 -9.91
CA ALA A 154 -2.33 28.71 -11.31
C ALA A 154 -1.24 27.66 -11.57
N GLU A 155 -0.11 27.74 -10.87
CA GLU A 155 0.96 26.74 -10.93
C GLU A 155 0.47 25.40 -10.40
N ALA A 156 -0.18 25.39 -9.24
CA ALA A 156 -0.73 24.17 -8.68
C ALA A 156 -1.88 23.61 -9.55
N VAL A 157 -2.67 24.44 -10.24
CA VAL A 157 -3.66 23.97 -11.22
C VAL A 157 -2.98 23.27 -12.40
N THR A 158 -1.88 23.84 -12.90
CA THR A 158 -1.10 23.24 -14.00
C THR A 158 -0.51 21.89 -13.60
N GLU A 159 0.02 21.78 -12.38
CA GLU A 159 0.53 20.53 -11.83
C GLU A 159 -0.57 19.46 -11.70
N HIS A 160 -1.75 19.84 -11.20
CA HIS A 160 -2.89 18.92 -11.12
C HIS A 160 -3.34 18.42 -12.48
N ILE A 161 -3.42 19.30 -13.50
CA ILE A 161 -3.75 18.89 -14.86
C ILE A 161 -2.72 17.87 -15.37
N ALA A 162 -1.43 18.15 -15.20
CA ALA A 162 -0.36 17.25 -15.63
C ALA A 162 -0.43 15.88 -14.94
N GLU A 163 -0.74 15.83 -13.64
CA GLU A 163 -0.91 14.56 -12.93
C GLU A 163 -2.19 13.81 -13.36
N LEU A 164 -3.29 14.51 -13.64
CA LEU A 164 -4.51 13.92 -14.17
C LEU A 164 -4.30 13.34 -15.58
N GLU A 165 -3.55 14.03 -16.45
CA GLU A 165 -3.21 13.54 -17.78
C GLU A 165 -2.35 12.27 -17.71
N LYS A 166 -1.34 12.24 -16.83
CA LYS A 166 -0.52 11.04 -16.59
C LYS A 166 -1.35 9.91 -16.01
N ALA A 167 -2.22 10.19 -15.04
CA ALA A 167 -3.13 9.19 -14.47
C ALA A 167 -4.01 8.57 -15.56
N ARG A 168 -4.59 9.42 -16.42
CA ARG A 168 -5.39 8.98 -17.57
C ARG A 168 -4.57 8.09 -18.51
N ALA A 169 -3.35 8.47 -18.85
CA ALA A 169 -2.48 7.67 -19.71
C ALA A 169 -2.25 6.27 -19.12
N CYS A 170 -1.88 6.17 -17.84
CA CYS A 170 -1.73 4.87 -17.16
C CYS A 170 -3.02 4.03 -17.21
N LEU A 171 -4.18 4.64 -16.95
CA LEU A 171 -5.45 3.90 -16.98
C LEU A 171 -5.84 3.43 -18.38
N VAL A 172 -5.53 4.21 -19.43
CA VAL A 172 -5.72 3.80 -20.82
C VAL A 172 -4.81 2.62 -21.18
N ASP A 173 -3.55 2.65 -20.77
CA ASP A 173 -2.63 1.53 -20.98
C ASP A 173 -3.09 0.27 -20.24
N ALA A 174 -3.65 0.42 -19.03
CA ALA A 174 -4.24 -0.68 -18.29
C ALA A 174 -5.43 -1.31 -19.05
N ILE A 175 -6.35 -0.49 -19.57
CA ILE A 175 -7.49 -0.94 -20.37
C ILE A 175 -6.98 -1.68 -21.63
N GLY A 176 -6.01 -1.11 -22.34
CA GLY A 176 -5.46 -1.72 -23.55
C GLY A 176 -4.87 -3.11 -23.29
N ASN A 177 -4.18 -3.30 -22.15
CA ASN A 177 -3.69 -4.62 -21.75
C ASN A 177 -4.81 -5.61 -21.42
N VAL A 178 -5.87 -5.18 -20.74
CA VAL A 178 -7.05 -6.04 -20.50
C VAL A 178 -7.70 -6.45 -21.82
N ASP A 179 -7.85 -5.51 -22.75
CA ASP A 179 -8.44 -5.77 -24.07
C ASP A 179 -7.63 -6.78 -24.89
N ILE A 180 -6.29 -6.72 -24.81
CA ILE A 180 -5.41 -7.74 -25.43
C ILE A 180 -5.75 -9.13 -24.91
N LEU A 181 -5.87 -9.31 -23.57
CA LEU A 181 -6.20 -10.63 -23.03
C LEU A 181 -7.61 -11.06 -23.46
N LEU A 182 -8.59 -10.17 -23.43
CA LEU A 182 -9.95 -10.47 -23.86
C LEU A 182 -9.98 -10.92 -25.33
N GLN A 183 -9.24 -10.27 -26.21
CA GLN A 183 -9.11 -10.68 -27.61
C GLN A 183 -8.48 -12.07 -27.75
N MET A 184 -7.41 -12.36 -27.00
CA MET A 184 -6.77 -13.68 -26.99
C MET A 184 -7.73 -14.77 -26.51
N LEU A 185 -8.45 -14.52 -25.41
CA LEU A 185 -9.40 -15.48 -24.84
C LEU A 185 -10.60 -15.70 -25.76
N ASN A 186 -11.13 -14.66 -26.39
CA ASN A 186 -12.21 -14.78 -27.36
C ASN A 186 -11.75 -15.58 -28.60
N GLY A 187 -10.52 -15.35 -29.08
CA GLY A 187 -9.93 -16.14 -30.16
C GLY A 187 -9.78 -17.61 -29.79
N LEU A 188 -9.31 -17.92 -28.58
CA LEU A 188 -9.21 -19.29 -28.07
C LEU A 188 -10.59 -19.94 -27.92
N SER A 189 -11.57 -19.24 -27.35
CA SER A 189 -12.94 -19.74 -27.21
C SER A 189 -13.55 -20.10 -28.57
N ALA A 190 -13.39 -19.22 -29.57
CA ALA A 190 -13.83 -19.48 -30.94
C ALA A 190 -13.12 -20.68 -31.60
N MET A 191 -11.87 -20.97 -31.23
CA MET A 191 -11.14 -22.16 -31.70
C MET A 191 -11.60 -23.45 -31.01
N PHE A 192 -12.07 -23.37 -29.77
CA PHE A 192 -12.52 -24.53 -28.99
C PHE A 192 -14.01 -24.83 -29.12
N GLY A 193 -14.80 -23.94 -29.74
CA GLY A 193 -16.15 -24.24 -30.19
C GLY A 193 -17.17 -24.43 -29.07
N GLU A 194 -17.43 -23.39 -28.29
CA GLU A 194 -18.74 -23.20 -27.70
C GLU A 194 -19.53 -22.25 -28.62
N ASP A 195 -20.44 -22.81 -29.41
CA ASP A 195 -21.53 -22.10 -30.10
C ASP A 195 -22.47 -21.43 -29.09
#